data_AF-A0AAE3W7D6-F1
#
_entry.id   AF-A0AAE3W7D6-F1
#
_cell.length_a   1.000
_cell.length_b   1.000
_cell.length_c   1.000
_cell.angle_alpha   90.00
_cell.angle_beta   90.00
_cell.angle_gamma   90.00
#
_symmetry.space_group_name_H-M   'P 1'
#
loop_
_entity.id
_entity.type
_entity.pdbx_description
1 polymer ?
#
loop_
_entity_poly.entity_id
_entity_poly.type
_entity_poly.pdbx_seq_one_letter_code
_entity_poly.pdbx_strand_id
1 'polypeptide(L)'
;MVRPGAPVLESPLARAAALVHRLLVVGAWTAVACAPTVAAGLALGGDVTNLPLLAVAALPAGPAIAAALHALAAHRPDLADLHPSADFRRGYRAGFAASLRLWAPFLALLTIMAINLTHLDVARVPGWWAVPLTLITVAACLWIAVALALVALGRRDAARRSARTLSTRPGVTLTVAALLVVAAAVTLAGTEAALLLAAPPLLLALVRTVARGAMR
;
A
#
# COMPACT_ATOMS: atom_id res chain seq x y z
N MET A 1 -5.23 -35.51 -40.33
CA MET A 1 -4.61 -34.16 -40.35
C MET A 1 -4.58 -33.61 -38.94
N VAL A 2 -3.44 -33.72 -38.26
CA VAL A 2 -3.20 -33.22 -36.91
C VAL A 2 -2.68 -31.78 -37.06
N ARG A 3 -3.35 -30.78 -36.45
CA ARG A 3 -2.85 -29.41 -36.41
C ARG A 3 -1.63 -29.34 -35.48
N PRO A 4 -0.43 -29.00 -35.96
CA PRO A 4 0.70 -28.70 -35.09
C PRO A 4 0.55 -27.25 -34.60
N GLY A 5 0.66 -27.03 -33.29
CA GLY A 5 0.68 -25.70 -32.70
C GLY A 5 -0.53 -25.31 -31.86
N ALA A 6 -1.05 -26.21 -31.02
CA ALA A 6 -1.76 -25.73 -29.84
C ALA A 6 -0.75 -24.92 -29.01
N PRO A 7 -0.95 -23.61 -28.82
CA PRO A 7 0.03 -22.80 -28.14
C PRO A 7 0.17 -23.32 -26.71
N VAL A 8 1.40 -23.62 -26.29
CA VAL A 8 1.80 -23.91 -24.90
C VAL A 8 1.39 -22.77 -23.92
N LEU A 9 0.85 -21.68 -24.46
CA LEU A 9 0.54 -20.38 -23.85
C LEU A 9 -0.80 -20.30 -23.10
N GLU A 10 -1.66 -21.33 -23.12
CA GLU A 10 -2.94 -21.31 -22.35
C GLU A 10 -2.86 -21.98 -20.98
N SER A 11 -1.74 -22.62 -20.65
CA SER A 11 -1.65 -23.41 -19.44
C SER A 11 -1.86 -22.55 -18.18
N PRO A 12 -2.64 -23.02 -17.20
CA PRO A 12 -2.80 -22.32 -15.92
C PRO A 12 -1.47 -22.11 -15.21
N LEU A 13 -0.47 -22.96 -15.48
CA LEU A 13 0.90 -22.84 -14.99
C LEU A 13 1.64 -21.63 -15.60
N ALA A 14 1.51 -21.37 -16.90
CA ALA A 14 2.10 -20.18 -17.53
C ALA A 14 1.52 -18.88 -16.94
N ARG A 15 0.21 -18.86 -16.67
CA ARG A 15 -0.45 -17.73 -15.99
C ARG A 15 0.01 -17.56 -14.54
N ALA A 16 0.16 -18.67 -13.81
CA ALA A 16 0.70 -18.64 -12.45
C ALA A 16 2.14 -18.13 -12.42
N ALA A 17 3.00 -18.60 -13.33
CA ALA A 17 4.38 -18.16 -13.44
C ALA A 17 4.49 -16.66 -13.77
N ALA A 18 3.68 -16.16 -14.71
CA ALA A 18 3.63 -14.73 -15.03
C ALA A 18 3.16 -13.87 -13.85
N LEU A 19 2.19 -14.35 -13.07
CA LEU A 19 1.75 -13.68 -11.84
C LEU A 19 2.89 -13.62 -10.81
N VAL A 20 3.57 -14.74 -10.56
CA VAL A 20 4.69 -14.81 -9.62
C VAL A 20 5.81 -13.86 -10.05
N HIS A 21 6.19 -13.87 -11.33
CA HIS A 21 7.20 -12.96 -11.87
C HIS A 21 6.83 -11.48 -11.62
N ARG A 22 5.57 -11.10 -11.86
CA ARG A 22 5.09 -9.72 -11.61
C ARG A 22 5.13 -9.37 -10.12
N LEU A 23 4.71 -10.29 -9.25
CA LEU A 23 4.77 -10.09 -7.80
C LEU A 23 6.21 -9.89 -7.31
N LEU A 24 7.16 -10.67 -7.84
CA LEU A 24 8.58 -10.54 -7.52
C LEU A 24 9.15 -9.20 -8.01
N VAL A 25 8.86 -8.80 -9.25
CA VAL A 25 9.35 -7.52 -9.81
C VAL A 25 8.77 -6.33 -9.05
N VAL A 26 7.45 -6.31 -8.82
CA VAL A 26 6.79 -5.22 -8.07
C VAL A 26 7.27 -5.20 -6.62
N GLY A 27 7.45 -6.37 -6.00
CA GLY A 27 8.02 -6.51 -4.67
C GLY A 27 9.43 -5.94 -4.57
N ALA A 28 10.30 -6.26 -5.53
CA ALA A 28 11.67 -5.74 -5.58
C ALA A 28 11.70 -4.21 -5.71
N TRP A 29 10.88 -3.63 -6.60
CA TRP A 29 10.81 -2.17 -6.73
C TRP A 29 10.21 -1.49 -5.49
N THR A 30 9.23 -2.11 -4.84
CA THR A 30 8.64 -1.61 -3.60
C THR A 30 9.67 -1.68 -2.47
N ALA A 31 10.43 -2.76 -2.38
CA ALA A 31 11.52 -2.92 -1.42
C ALA A 31 12.60 -1.83 -1.59
N VAL A 32 13.04 -1.61 -2.83
CA VAL A 32 14.01 -0.54 -3.15
C VAL A 32 13.47 0.83 -2.76
N ALA A 33 12.19 1.11 -3.01
CA ALA A 33 11.59 2.39 -2.64
C ALA A 33 11.36 2.55 -1.13
N CYS A 34 11.18 1.45 -0.40
CA CYS A 34 11.07 1.44 1.06
C CYS A 34 12.44 1.38 1.76
N ALA A 35 13.52 1.10 1.04
CA ALA A 35 14.88 1.01 1.59
C ALA A 35 15.32 2.24 2.39
N PRO A 36 15.00 3.50 1.99
CA PRO A 36 15.32 4.67 2.81
C PRO A 36 14.63 4.63 4.18
N THR A 37 13.37 4.21 4.24
CA THR A 37 12.61 4.08 5.48
C THR A 37 13.20 3.01 6.39
N VAL A 38 13.55 1.84 5.82
CA VAL A 38 14.15 0.74 6.59
C VAL A 38 15.53 1.14 7.11
N ALA A 39 16.37 1.72 6.25
CA ALA A 39 17.68 2.22 6.65
C ALA A 39 17.59 3.29 7.74
N ALA A 40 16.63 4.23 7.63
CA ALA A 40 16.39 5.23 8.66
C ALA A 40 15.90 4.59 9.97
N GLY A 41 14.98 3.61 9.92
CA GLY A 41 14.51 2.89 11.10
C GLY A 41 15.62 2.15 11.84
N LEU A 42 16.52 1.50 11.09
CA LEU A 42 17.69 0.80 11.64
C LEU A 42 18.75 1.76 12.19
N ALA A 43 18.97 2.91 11.54
CA ALA A 43 20.00 3.87 11.93
C ALA A 43 19.59 4.78 13.09
N LEU A 44 18.30 5.16 13.17
CA LEU A 44 17.80 6.14 14.13
C LEU A 44 17.43 5.50 15.48
N GLY A 45 17.21 4.19 15.54
CA GLY A 45 16.74 3.53 16.76
C GLY A 45 15.30 3.91 17.14
N GLY A 46 14.80 3.32 18.23
CA GLY A 46 13.38 3.40 18.64
C GLY A 46 12.95 4.68 19.36
N ASP A 47 13.72 5.76 19.30
CA ASP A 47 13.40 7.01 20.01
C ASP A 47 12.29 7.80 19.28
N VAL A 48 11.32 8.29 20.05
CA VAL A 48 10.18 9.09 19.55
C VAL A 48 10.65 10.37 18.84
N THR A 49 11.79 10.92 19.25
CA THR A 49 12.40 12.13 18.67
C THR A 49 12.76 11.94 17.19
N ASN A 50 12.97 10.68 16.77
CA ASN A 50 13.34 10.34 15.40
C ASN A 50 12.14 10.13 14.47
N LEU A 51 10.91 10.13 14.98
CA LEU A 51 9.70 9.93 14.19
C LEU A 51 9.51 10.91 13.03
N PRO A 52 9.82 12.22 13.16
CA PRO A 52 9.74 13.13 12.02
C PRO A 52 10.72 12.78 10.91
N LEU A 53 11.94 12.36 11.27
CA LEU A 53 12.97 11.99 10.30
C LEU A 53 12.62 10.66 9.61
N LEU A 54 12.06 9.71 10.37
CA LEU A 54 11.49 8.48 9.82
C LEU A 54 10.34 8.76 8.85
N ALA A 55 9.48 9.75 9.14
CA ALA A 55 8.41 10.17 8.25
C ALA A 55 8.93 10.77 6.94
N VAL A 56 9.99 11.58 6.99
CA VAL A 56 10.66 12.10 5.79
C VAL A 56 11.24 10.95 4.96
N ALA A 57 11.89 9.97 5.60
CA ALA A 57 12.40 8.79 4.93
C ALA A 57 11.30 7.91 4.29
N ALA A 58 10.08 7.98 4.82
CA ALA A 58 8.90 7.27 4.32
C ALA A 58 8.15 8.00 3.19
N LEU A 59 8.53 9.22 2.82
CA LEU A 59 7.93 9.95 1.69
C LEU A 59 7.94 9.17 0.36
N PRO A 60 9.03 8.50 -0.06
CA PRO A 60 9.05 7.71 -1.29
C PRO A 60 8.12 6.48 -1.26
N ALA A 61 7.71 6.00 -0.08
CA ALA A 61 6.89 4.79 0.05
C ALA A 61 5.48 4.98 -0.53
N GLY A 62 4.85 6.15 -0.36
CA GLY A 62 3.51 6.43 -0.87
C GLY A 62 3.40 6.33 -2.41
N PRO A 63 4.24 7.04 -3.17
CA PRO A 63 4.31 6.91 -4.63
C PRO A 63 4.66 5.50 -5.09
N ALA A 64 5.53 4.78 -4.36
CA ALA A 64 5.88 3.40 -4.68
C ALA A 64 4.70 2.45 -4.52
N ILE A 65 3.94 2.58 -3.43
CA ILE A 65 2.71 1.81 -3.19
C ILE A 65 1.68 2.10 -4.29
N ALA A 66 1.47 3.37 -4.66
CA ALA A 66 0.56 3.75 -5.74
C ALA A 66 0.99 3.18 -7.11
N ALA A 67 2.29 3.21 -7.41
CA ALA A 67 2.85 2.62 -8.62
C ALA A 67 2.74 1.09 -8.65
N ALA A 68 2.95 0.43 -7.51
CA ALA A 68 2.75 -1.01 -7.34
C ALA A 68 1.29 -1.38 -7.58
N LEU A 69 0.34 -0.64 -6.99
CA LEU A 69 -1.09 -0.83 -7.21
C LEU A 69 -1.48 -0.60 -8.68
N HIS A 70 -0.90 0.41 -9.34
CA HIS A 70 -1.14 0.68 -10.76
C HIS A 70 -0.62 -0.46 -11.64
N ALA A 71 0.61 -0.91 -11.38
CA ALA A 71 1.20 -2.05 -12.05
C ALA A 71 0.37 -3.31 -11.80
N LEU A 72 -0.21 -3.53 -10.63
CA LEU A 72 -1.05 -4.70 -10.37
C LEU A 72 -2.46 -4.57 -10.99
N ALA A 73 -3.01 -3.36 -11.09
CA ALA A 73 -4.30 -3.09 -11.72
C ALA A 73 -4.27 -3.18 -13.25
N ALA A 74 -3.15 -2.79 -13.87
CA ALA A 74 -2.97 -2.80 -15.31
C ALA A 74 -2.86 -4.22 -15.92
N HIS A 75 -2.82 -5.26 -15.09
CA HIS A 75 -2.69 -6.64 -15.55
C HIS A 75 -3.87 -7.06 -16.44
N ARG A 76 -3.59 -7.17 -17.73
CA ARG A 76 -4.40 -7.94 -18.68
C ARG A 76 -3.83 -9.37 -18.76
N PRO A 77 -4.68 -10.40 -18.91
CA PRO A 77 -4.24 -11.79 -19.03
C PRO A 77 -3.49 -12.11 -20.34
N ASP A 78 -3.23 -11.09 -21.18
CA ASP A 78 -2.45 -11.23 -22.39
C ASP A 78 -0.96 -11.30 -22.05
N LEU A 79 -0.35 -12.47 -22.31
CA LEU A 79 1.01 -12.86 -21.90
C LEU A 79 2.13 -12.19 -22.73
N ALA A 80 1.78 -11.30 -23.68
CA ALA A 80 2.73 -10.69 -24.61
C ALA A 80 3.41 -9.41 -24.10
N ASP A 81 2.88 -8.77 -23.04
CA ASP A 81 3.46 -7.52 -22.53
C ASP A 81 4.57 -7.79 -21.49
N LEU A 82 5.79 -7.88 -22.01
CA LEU A 82 7.03 -8.19 -21.28
C LEU A 82 7.65 -7.00 -20.52
N HIS A 83 6.87 -5.98 -20.15
CA HIS A 83 7.42 -4.75 -19.54
C HIS A 83 6.71 -4.30 -18.24
N PRO A 84 6.63 -5.15 -17.20
CA PRO A 84 6.11 -4.76 -15.88
C PRO A 84 6.88 -3.57 -15.26
N SER A 85 8.15 -3.38 -15.64
CA SER A 85 8.98 -2.24 -15.24
C SER A 85 8.56 -0.92 -15.90
N ALA A 86 8.10 -0.95 -17.15
CA ALA A 86 7.62 0.24 -17.85
C ALA A 86 6.29 0.71 -17.28
N ASP A 87 5.39 -0.22 -16.95
CA ASP A 87 4.10 0.06 -16.30
C ASP A 87 4.29 0.68 -14.91
N PHE A 88 5.20 0.12 -14.11
CA PHE A 88 5.53 0.68 -12.79
C PHE A 88 6.06 2.11 -12.92
N ARG A 89 7.01 2.37 -13.83
CA ARG A 89 7.56 3.72 -14.05
C ARG A 89 6.52 4.70 -14.58
N ARG A 90 5.63 4.27 -15.48
CA ARG A 90 4.57 5.10 -16.04
C ARG A 90 3.53 5.44 -14.98
N GLY A 91 3.10 4.46 -14.20
CA GLY A 91 2.21 4.65 -13.05
C GLY A 91 2.84 5.53 -11.98
N TYR A 92 4.13 5.34 -11.71
CA TYR A 92 4.89 6.19 -10.78
C TYR A 92 4.87 7.64 -11.25
N ARG A 93 5.25 7.94 -12.49
CA ARG A 93 5.27 9.33 -13.00
C ARG A 93 3.87 9.96 -13.07
N ALA A 94 2.85 9.20 -13.50
CA ALA A 94 1.50 9.71 -13.63
C ALA A 94 0.79 9.91 -12.28
N GLY A 95 1.07 9.04 -11.31
CA GLY A 95 0.47 9.03 -9.98
C GLY A 95 1.28 9.76 -8.91
N PHE A 96 2.53 10.18 -9.20
CA PHE A 96 3.48 10.69 -8.20
C PHE A 96 2.89 11.85 -7.40
N ALA A 97 2.49 12.93 -8.09
CA ALA A 97 2.03 14.15 -7.43
C ALA A 97 0.71 13.93 -6.68
N ALA A 98 -0.21 13.14 -7.25
CA ALA A 98 -1.48 12.83 -6.61
C ALA A 98 -1.29 11.95 -5.36
N SER A 99 -0.40 10.95 -5.43
CA SER A 99 -0.06 10.10 -4.30
C SER A 99 0.64 10.89 -3.20
N LEU A 100 1.67 11.69 -3.54
CA LEU A 100 2.44 12.46 -2.57
C LEU A 100 1.58 13.51 -1.84
N ARG A 101 0.65 14.16 -2.54
CA ARG A 101 -0.30 15.13 -1.94
C ARG A 101 -1.22 14.49 -0.90
N LEU A 102 -1.47 13.19 -0.96
CA LEU A 102 -2.27 12.46 0.02
C LEU A 102 -1.38 11.82 1.10
N TRP A 103 -0.22 11.32 0.70
CA TRP A 103 0.72 10.61 1.56
C TRP A 103 1.44 11.54 2.54
N ALA A 104 1.91 12.69 2.09
CA ALA A 104 2.62 13.65 2.94
C ALA A 104 1.78 14.15 4.13
N PRO A 105 0.52 14.64 3.95
CA PRO A 105 -0.29 15.04 5.10
C PRO A 105 -0.70 13.86 5.99
N PHE A 106 -0.87 12.66 5.41
CA PHE A 106 -1.12 11.45 6.18
C PHE A 106 0.08 11.09 7.08
N LEU A 107 1.30 11.15 6.56
CA LEU A 107 2.52 10.92 7.35
C LEU A 107 2.68 11.96 8.45
N ALA A 108 2.44 13.25 8.16
CA ALA A 108 2.48 14.30 9.17
C ALA A 108 1.46 14.03 10.28
N LEU A 109 0.22 13.67 9.94
CA LEU A 109 -0.81 13.29 10.90
C LEU A 109 -0.37 12.08 11.75
N LEU A 110 0.15 11.03 11.11
CA LEU A 110 0.65 9.83 11.80
C LEU A 110 1.76 10.16 12.80
N THR A 111 2.73 10.97 12.40
CA THR A 111 3.82 11.42 13.28
C THR A 111 3.28 12.18 14.48
N ILE A 112 2.36 13.13 14.25
CA ILE A 112 1.72 13.87 15.35
C ILE A 112 0.97 12.92 16.28
N MET A 113 0.18 11.98 15.74
CA MET A 113 -0.58 11.02 16.56
C MET A 113 0.35 10.11 17.37
N ALA A 114 1.44 9.61 16.77
CA ALA A 114 2.41 8.77 17.46
C ALA A 114 3.15 9.50 18.59
N ILE A 115 3.55 10.75 18.36
CA ILE A 115 4.17 11.61 19.40
C ILE A 115 3.18 11.86 20.54
N ASN A 116 1.93 12.19 20.22
CA ASN A 116 0.90 12.43 21.24
C ASN A 116 0.62 11.18 22.07
N LEU A 117 0.45 10.02 21.42
CA LEU A 117 0.18 8.74 22.09
C LEU A 117 1.33 8.31 23.01
N THR A 118 2.58 8.57 22.61
CA THR A 118 3.77 8.23 23.43
C THR A 118 3.98 9.17 24.60
N HIS A 119 3.52 10.42 24.51
CA HIS A 119 3.70 11.46 25.53
C HIS A 119 2.41 11.80 26.30
N LEU A 120 1.39 10.93 26.25
CA LEU A 120 0.11 11.16 26.95
C LEU A 120 0.30 11.44 28.45
N ASP A 121 1.17 10.67 29.09
CA ASP A 121 1.46 10.79 30.52
C ASP A 121 2.16 12.12 30.85
N VAL A 122 3.07 12.56 29.99
CA VAL A 122 3.79 13.84 30.13
C VAL A 122 2.84 15.01 29.93
N ALA A 123 1.87 14.89 29.02
CA ALA A 123 0.87 15.90 28.75
C ALA A 123 -0.20 16.02 29.86
N ARG A 124 -0.17 15.15 30.90
CA ARG A 124 -1.18 15.06 31.97
C ARG A 124 -2.61 14.94 31.44
N VAL A 125 -2.76 14.36 30.26
CA VAL A 125 -4.05 14.12 29.63
C VAL A 125 -4.62 12.83 30.20
N PRO A 126 -5.94 12.77 30.48
CA PRO A 126 -6.56 11.53 30.93
C PRO A 126 -6.31 10.37 29.94
N GLY A 127 -5.90 9.21 30.44
CA GLY A 127 -5.52 8.06 29.60
C GLY A 127 -6.62 7.57 28.63
N TRP A 128 -7.89 7.90 28.89
CA TRP A 128 -8.99 7.60 27.95
C TRP A 128 -8.83 8.29 26.58
N TRP A 129 -8.06 9.39 26.49
CA TRP A 129 -7.73 10.04 25.22
C TRP A 129 -6.91 9.17 24.26
N ALA A 130 -6.26 8.11 24.74
CA ALA A 130 -5.61 7.13 23.89
C ALA A 130 -6.60 6.49 22.91
N VAL A 131 -7.85 6.27 23.33
CA VAL A 131 -8.88 5.62 22.53
C VAL A 131 -9.26 6.43 21.27
N PRO A 132 -9.71 7.70 21.36
CA PRO A 132 -10.05 8.48 20.18
C PRO A 132 -8.84 8.75 19.27
N LEU A 133 -7.63 8.97 19.83
CA LEU A 133 -6.42 9.17 19.03
C LEU A 133 -6.06 7.92 18.22
N THR A 134 -6.17 6.75 18.84
CA THR A 134 -5.97 5.47 18.15
C THR A 134 -7.02 5.25 17.07
N LEU A 135 -8.29 5.55 17.35
CA LEU A 135 -9.37 5.42 16.38
C LEU A 135 -9.17 6.32 15.15
N ILE A 136 -8.78 7.57 15.36
CA ILE A 136 -8.45 8.52 14.29
C ILE A 136 -7.29 7.99 13.44
N THR A 137 -6.26 7.44 14.09
CA THR A 137 -5.10 6.86 13.41
C THR A 137 -5.51 5.69 12.51
N VAL A 138 -6.32 4.76 13.03
CA VAL A 138 -6.84 3.62 12.26
C VAL A 138 -7.72 4.09 11.09
N ALA A 139 -8.59 5.08 11.33
CA ALA A 139 -9.44 5.65 10.28
C ALA A 139 -8.61 6.32 9.16
N ALA A 140 -7.55 7.03 9.51
CA ALA A 140 -6.63 7.63 8.57
C ALA A 140 -5.90 6.57 7.71
N CYS A 141 -5.45 5.47 8.34
CA CYS A 141 -4.82 4.34 7.64
C CYS A 141 -5.77 3.67 6.65
N LEU A 142 -7.03 3.47 7.04
CA LEU A 142 -8.07 2.94 6.14
C LEU A 142 -8.31 3.87 4.95
N TRP A 143 -8.42 5.17 5.22
CA TRP A 143 -8.68 6.17 4.19
C TRP A 143 -7.56 6.27 3.17
N ILE A 144 -6.30 6.31 3.61
CA ILE A 144 -5.16 6.43 2.70
C ILE A 144 -4.99 5.17 1.84
N ALA A 145 -5.23 3.97 2.39
CA ALA A 145 -5.14 2.72 1.65
C ALA A 145 -6.13 2.68 0.48
N VAL A 146 -7.38 3.08 0.72
CA VAL A 146 -8.41 3.18 -0.32
C VAL A 146 -8.10 4.32 -1.30
N ALA A 147 -7.61 5.46 -0.81
CA ALA A 147 -7.30 6.61 -1.66
C ALA A 147 -6.15 6.29 -2.66
N LEU A 148 -5.07 5.67 -2.21
CA LEU A 148 -3.95 5.26 -3.07
C LEU A 148 -4.39 4.24 -4.13
N ALA A 149 -5.26 3.29 -3.78
CA ALA A 149 -5.83 2.36 -4.74
C ALA A 149 -6.68 3.07 -5.82
N LEU A 150 -7.45 4.10 -5.43
CA LEU A 150 -8.22 4.89 -6.40
C LEU A 150 -7.34 5.77 -7.30
N VAL A 151 -6.24 6.32 -6.77
CA VAL A 151 -5.23 7.02 -7.58
C VAL A 151 -4.62 6.08 -8.60
N ALA A 152 -4.26 4.86 -8.19
CA ALA A 152 -3.72 3.83 -9.08
C ALA A 152 -4.69 3.46 -10.21
N LEU A 153 -6.00 3.52 -9.96
CA LEU A 153 -7.05 3.30 -10.97
C LEU A 153 -7.34 4.54 -11.84
N GLY A 154 -6.55 5.61 -11.73
CA GLY A 154 -6.72 6.84 -12.51
C GLY A 154 -7.93 7.69 -12.11
N ARG A 155 -8.48 7.51 -10.90
CA ARG A 155 -9.64 8.29 -10.43
C ARG A 155 -9.18 9.65 -9.91
N ARG A 156 -9.57 10.72 -10.62
CA ARG A 156 -9.20 12.11 -10.30
C ARG A 156 -9.63 12.57 -8.90
N ASP A 157 -10.78 12.10 -8.40
CA ASP A 157 -11.31 12.45 -7.06
C ASP A 157 -11.07 11.35 -6.00
N ALA A 158 -9.85 10.84 -5.92
CA ALA A 158 -9.53 9.71 -5.03
C ALA A 158 -9.86 9.98 -3.55
N ALA A 159 -9.49 11.15 -3.03
CA ALA A 159 -9.73 11.55 -1.64
C ALA A 159 -11.21 11.61 -1.24
N ARG A 160 -12.05 12.20 -2.10
CA ARG A 160 -13.49 12.32 -1.84
C ARG A 160 -14.19 10.96 -1.98
N ARG A 161 -13.76 10.15 -2.95
CA ARG A 161 -14.35 8.83 -3.18
C ARG A 161 -13.92 7.80 -2.15
N SER A 162 -12.72 7.86 -1.60
CA SER A 162 -12.29 6.96 -0.54
C SER A 162 -13.13 7.16 0.72
N ALA A 163 -13.35 8.41 1.14
CA ALA A 163 -14.20 8.75 2.28
C ALA A 163 -15.63 8.20 2.09
N ARG A 164 -16.23 8.44 0.91
CA ARG A 164 -17.56 7.88 0.59
C ARG A 164 -17.57 6.35 0.61
N THR A 165 -16.56 5.71 0.02
CA THR A 165 -16.49 4.24 -0.05
C THR A 165 -16.40 3.61 1.34
N LEU A 166 -15.65 4.22 2.25
CA LEU A 166 -15.56 3.74 3.63
C LEU A 166 -16.89 3.84 4.38
N SER A 167 -17.65 4.92 4.17
CA SER A 167 -18.93 5.14 4.83
C SER A 167 -20.09 4.34 4.22
N THR A 168 -20.07 4.10 2.90
CA THR A 168 -21.21 3.46 2.21
C THR A 168 -21.01 1.97 1.95
N ARG A 169 -19.79 1.45 2.06
CA ARG A 169 -19.48 0.04 1.74
C ARG A 169 -18.70 -0.65 2.87
N PRO A 170 -19.38 -1.09 3.94
CA PRO A 170 -18.72 -1.69 5.10
C PRO A 170 -17.93 -2.97 4.76
N GLY A 171 -18.35 -3.73 3.73
CA GLY A 171 -17.62 -4.92 3.28
C GLY A 171 -16.22 -4.61 2.71
N VAL A 172 -16.05 -3.46 2.04
CA VAL A 172 -14.73 -3.01 1.58
C VAL A 172 -13.89 -2.57 2.79
N THR A 173 -14.48 -1.78 3.69
CA THR A 173 -13.83 -1.32 4.92
C THR A 173 -13.33 -2.47 5.78
N LEU A 174 -14.15 -3.48 6.03
CA LEU A 174 -13.77 -4.66 6.83
C LEU A 174 -12.62 -5.43 6.19
N THR A 175 -12.64 -5.60 4.87
CA THR A 175 -11.57 -6.30 4.15
C THR A 175 -10.25 -5.52 4.20
N VAL A 176 -10.30 -4.19 4.00
CA VAL A 176 -9.11 -3.34 4.09
C VAL A 176 -8.58 -3.30 5.54
N ALA A 177 -9.47 -3.26 6.53
CA ALA A 177 -9.10 -3.35 7.94
C ALA A 177 -8.38 -4.68 8.24
N ALA A 178 -8.91 -5.81 7.79
CA ALA A 178 -8.27 -7.12 7.93
C ALA A 178 -6.88 -7.15 7.27
N LEU A 179 -6.72 -6.58 6.07
CA LEU A 179 -5.42 -6.49 5.40
C LEU A 179 -4.42 -5.62 6.18
N LEU A 180 -4.87 -4.51 6.78
CA LEU A 180 -4.03 -3.67 7.63
C LEU A 180 -3.60 -4.39 8.92
N VAL A 181 -4.50 -5.15 9.53
CA VAL A 181 -4.18 -5.99 10.71
C VAL A 181 -3.13 -7.03 10.35
N VAL A 182 -3.29 -7.72 9.22
CA VAL A 182 -2.28 -8.69 8.74
C VAL A 182 -0.94 -7.99 8.50
N ALA A 183 -0.93 -6.83 7.83
CA ALA A 183 0.30 -6.07 7.61
C ALA A 183 0.98 -5.65 8.91
N ALA A 184 0.22 -5.18 9.89
CA ALA A 184 0.72 -4.81 11.22
C ALA A 184 1.28 -6.04 11.96
N ALA A 185 0.56 -7.17 11.95
CA ALA A 185 1.01 -8.41 12.57
C ALA A 185 2.33 -8.91 11.97
N VAL A 186 2.47 -8.87 10.64
CA VAL A 186 3.72 -9.25 9.95
C VAL A 186 4.86 -8.29 10.32
N THR A 187 4.58 -6.99 10.44
CA THR A 187 5.58 -5.99 10.86
C THR A 187 6.06 -6.25 12.29
N LEU A 188 5.13 -6.57 13.21
CA LEU A 188 5.44 -6.87 14.61
C LEU A 188 6.15 -8.22 14.80
N ALA A 189 5.93 -9.19 13.91
CA ALA A 189 6.59 -10.49 13.95
C ALA A 189 8.08 -10.45 13.56
N GLY A 190 8.62 -9.28 13.19
CA GLY A 190 10.06 -9.02 13.21
C GLY A 190 10.90 -9.72 12.14
N THR A 191 10.29 -10.30 11.10
CA THR A 191 11.04 -10.82 9.95
C THR A 191 10.91 -9.81 8.80
N GLU A 192 11.89 -8.92 8.66
CA GLU A 192 11.94 -7.91 7.59
C GLU A 192 11.70 -8.52 6.20
N ALA A 193 12.14 -9.76 6.00
CA ALA A 193 11.91 -10.56 4.80
C ALA A 193 10.43 -10.96 4.60
N ALA A 194 9.70 -11.31 5.68
CA ALA A 194 8.29 -11.69 5.59
C ALA A 194 7.41 -10.50 5.17
N LEU A 195 7.76 -9.27 5.59
CA LEU A 195 7.05 -8.07 5.18
C LEU A 195 7.24 -7.77 3.69
N LEU A 196 8.46 -7.91 3.18
CA LEU A 196 8.77 -7.76 1.76
C LEU A 196 8.05 -8.80 0.90
N LEU A 197 7.98 -10.06 1.36
CA LEU A 197 7.29 -11.15 0.67
C LEU A 197 5.76 -10.99 0.71
N ALA A 198 5.21 -10.49 1.81
CA ALA A 198 3.77 -10.30 1.98
C ALA A 198 3.22 -9.03 1.31
N ALA A 199 4.05 -8.01 1.06
CA ALA A 199 3.58 -6.74 0.50
C ALA A 199 2.91 -6.88 -0.89
N PRO A 200 3.50 -7.55 -1.91
CA PRO A 200 2.89 -7.69 -3.22
C PRO A 200 1.50 -8.38 -3.22
N PRO A 201 1.28 -9.53 -2.56
CA PRO A 201 -0.04 -10.15 -2.52
C PRO A 201 -1.07 -9.32 -1.74
N LEU A 202 -0.68 -8.61 -0.68
CA LEU A 202 -1.56 -7.69 0.05
C LEU A 202 -2.02 -6.51 -0.83
N LEU A 203 -1.10 -5.91 -1.59
CA LEU A 203 -1.42 -4.84 -2.53
C LEU A 203 -2.33 -5.33 -3.66
N LEU A 204 -2.11 -6.55 -4.16
CA LEU A 204 -2.99 -7.17 -5.16
C LEU A 204 -4.39 -7.43 -4.60
N ALA A 205 -4.49 -7.92 -3.36
CA ALA A 205 -5.78 -8.10 -2.68
C ALA A 205 -6.51 -6.77 -2.52
N LEU A 206 -5.79 -5.73 -2.07
CA LEU A 206 -6.32 -4.37 -1.90
C LEU A 206 -6.87 -3.78 -3.21
N VAL A 207 -6.11 -3.85 -4.30
CA VAL A 207 -6.57 -3.27 -5.57
C VAL A 207 -7.79 -4.02 -6.13
N ARG A 208 -7.84 -5.34 -5.95
CA ARG A 208 -8.98 -6.16 -6.38
C ARG A 208 -10.24 -5.89 -5.57
N THR A 209 -10.13 -5.73 -4.25
CA THR A 209 -11.29 -5.43 -3.39
C THR A 209 -11.88 -4.07 -3.71
N VAL A 210 -11.03 -3.06 -3.88
CA VAL A 210 -11.43 -1.71 -4.28
C VAL A 210 -12.05 -1.69 -5.68
N ALA A 211 -11.44 -2.39 -6.64
CA ALA A 211 -11.98 -2.48 -8.01
C ALA A 211 -13.36 -3.18 -8.06
N ARG A 212 -13.55 -4.29 -7.33
CA ARG A 212 -14.85 -4.97 -7.22
C ARG A 212 -15.91 -4.09 -6.56
N GLY A 213 -15.52 -3.36 -5.52
CA GLY A 213 -16.40 -2.42 -4.83
C GLY A 213 -16.80 -1.21 -5.69
N ALA A 214 -15.98 -0.84 -6.69
CA ALA A 214 -16.26 0.29 -7.57
C ALA A 214 -17.19 -0.02 -8.75
N MET A 215 -17.40 -1.31 -9.09
CA MET A 215 -18.26 -1.75 -10.19
C MET A 215 -19.70 -2.09 -9.75
N ARG A 216 -19.98 -2.08 -8.44
CA ARG A 216 -21.31 -2.28 -7.85
C ARG A 216 -21.83 -0.97 -7.28
#